data_AF-A0A162FM53-F1
#
_entry.id   AF-A0A162FM53-F1
#
_cell.length_a   1.000
_cell.length_b   1.000
_cell.length_c   1.000
_cell.angle_alpha   90.00
_cell.angle_beta   90.00
_cell.angle_gamma   90.00
#
_symmetry.space_group_name_H-M   'P 1'
#
loop_
_entity.id
_entity.type
_entity.pdbx_description
1 polymer ?
#
loop_
_entity_poly.entity_id
_entity_poly.type
_entity_poly.pdbx_seq_one_letter_code
_entity_poly.pdbx_strand_id
1 'polypeptide(L)'
;MRKEQTTLHLQGKTIYIVTAKGGWSLIIMPDKIILDNYHNKGGHIHPEPKEHKKEIKIKHDTQNENLNVLINHIKENNELMIKELIEELK
;
A
#
# COMPACT_ATOMS: atom_id res chain seq x y z
N MET A 1 -14.84 6.59 -17.59
CA MET A 1 -14.34 7.39 -16.43
C MET A 1 -12.93 6.90 -16.12
N ARG A 2 -11.95 7.81 -16.01
CA ARG A 2 -10.52 7.48 -16.10
C ARG A 2 -9.97 7.04 -14.74
N LYS A 3 -9.27 5.90 -14.72
CA LYS A 3 -8.37 5.49 -13.63
C LYS A 3 -7.09 6.31 -13.78
N GLU A 4 -6.64 6.95 -12.71
CA GLU A 4 -5.34 7.60 -12.68
C GLU A 4 -4.33 6.63 -12.05
N GLN A 5 -3.16 6.54 -12.66
CA GLN A 5 -2.09 5.69 -12.18
C GLN A 5 -0.76 6.43 -12.35
N THR A 6 -0.04 6.53 -11.24
CA THR A 6 1.34 7.01 -11.19
C THR A 6 2.23 5.86 -10.72
N THR A 7 3.46 5.83 -11.21
CA THR A 7 4.44 4.82 -10.81
C THR A 7 5.61 5.50 -10.11
N LEU A 8 6.01 4.96 -8.97
CA LEU A 8 7.20 5.36 -8.23
C LEU A 8 8.16 4.17 -8.14
N HIS A 9 9.43 4.40 -8.46
CA HIS A 9 10.50 3.43 -8.26
C HIS A 9 11.37 3.86 -7.08
N LEU A 10 11.58 2.96 -6.13
CA LEU A 10 12.33 3.24 -4.90
C LEU A 10 13.04 1.98 -4.42
N GLN A 11 14.38 2.01 -4.31
CA GLN A 11 15.22 0.90 -3.80
C GLN A 11 14.83 -0.49 -4.35
N GLY A 12 14.70 -0.59 -5.68
CA GLY A 12 14.36 -1.85 -6.36
C GLY A 12 12.88 -2.25 -6.26
N LYS A 13 12.05 -1.48 -5.55
CA LYS A 13 10.60 -1.65 -5.50
C LYS A 13 9.93 -0.76 -6.54
N THR A 14 8.79 -1.24 -7.06
CA THR A 14 7.88 -0.45 -7.88
C THR A 14 6.56 -0.30 -7.13
N ILE A 15 6.15 0.94 -6.90
CA ILE A 15 4.91 1.29 -6.25
C ILE A 15 3.97 1.87 -7.30
N TYR A 16 2.85 1.18 -7.55
CA TYR A 16 1.77 1.72 -8.37
C TYR A 16 0.78 2.46 -7.48
N ILE A 17 0.68 3.77 -7.69
CA ILE A 17 -0.21 4.68 -6.98
C ILE A 17 -1.43 4.85 -7.87
N VAL A 18 -2.58 4.33 -7.44
CA VAL A 18 -3.79 4.24 -8.26
C VAL A 18 -4.92 4.97 -7.57
N THR A 19 -5.64 5.81 -8.32
CA THR A 19 -6.83 6.51 -7.82
C THR A 19 -7.99 6.28 -8.79
N ALA A 20 -9.15 5.95 -8.25
CA ALA A 20 -10.40 5.79 -8.97
C ALA A 20 -11.55 6.41 -8.17
N LYS A 21 -12.72 6.61 -8.81
CA LYS A 21 -13.90 7.18 -8.12
C LYS A 21 -14.33 6.38 -6.87
N GLY A 22 -14.06 5.08 -6.85
CA GLY A 22 -14.47 4.19 -5.76
C GLY A 22 -13.42 3.98 -4.67
N GLY A 23 -12.24 4.60 -4.77
CA GLY A 23 -11.15 4.39 -3.82
C GLY A 23 -9.77 4.56 -4.42
N TRP A 24 -8.76 4.17 -3.65
CA TRP A 24 -7.37 4.25 -4.02
C TRP A 24 -6.65 2.94 -3.70
N SER A 25 -5.52 2.68 -4.35
CA SER A 25 -4.62 1.60 -3.96
C SER A 25 -3.15 1.96 -4.15
N LEU A 26 -2.30 1.33 -3.34
CA LEU A 26 -0.85 1.30 -3.46
C LEU A 26 -0.45 -0.16 -3.65
N ILE A 27 0.13 -0.49 -4.81
CA ILE A 27 0.56 -1.86 -5.12
C ILE A 27 2.08 -1.89 -5.14
N ILE A 28 2.68 -2.72 -4.29
CA ILE A 28 4.13 -2.83 -4.13
C ILE A 28 4.63 -4.10 -4.80
N MET A 29 5.50 -3.94 -5.80
CA MET A 29 6.16 -5.02 -6.53
C MET A 29 7.67 -5.03 -6.24
N PRO A 30 8.31 -6.22 -6.23
CA PRO A 30 7.78 -7.54 -6.58
C PRO A 30 7.03 -8.26 -5.45
N ASP A 31 6.91 -7.65 -4.26
CA ASP A 31 6.38 -8.30 -3.06
C ASP A 31 4.87 -8.60 -3.11
N LYS A 32 4.16 -8.02 -4.08
CA LYS A 32 2.72 -8.21 -4.34
C LYS A 32 1.84 -7.82 -3.16
N ILE A 33 2.26 -6.80 -2.42
CA ILE A 33 1.52 -6.21 -1.31
C ILE A 33 0.60 -5.13 -1.84
N ILE A 34 -0.59 -5.03 -1.26
CA ILE A 34 -1.60 -4.05 -1.66
C ILE A 34 -2.10 -3.33 -0.41
N LEU A 35 -2.10 -2.00 -0.44
CA LEU A 35 -2.88 -1.17 0.47
C LEU A 35 -4.00 -0.55 -0.33
N ASP A 36 -5.24 -0.62 0.15
CA ASP A 36 -6.37 0.02 -0.52
C ASP A 36 -7.48 0.39 0.46
N ASN A 37 -8.49 1.10 -0.04
CA ASN A 37 -9.70 1.42 0.72
C ASN A 37 -11.00 1.07 -0.05
N TYR A 38 -10.91 0.18 -1.03
CA TYR A 38 -12.08 -0.21 -1.81
C TYR A 38 -13.13 -0.91 -0.92
N HIS A 39 -14.36 -1.01 -1.43
CA HIS A 39 -15.47 -1.69 -0.75
C HIS A 39 -15.92 -1.06 0.58
N ASN A 40 -15.67 0.25 0.78
CA ASN A 40 -16.11 1.02 1.96
C ASN A 40 -15.58 0.48 3.30
N LYS A 41 -14.44 -0.22 3.29
CA LYS A 41 -13.86 -0.83 4.50
C LYS A 41 -12.95 0.10 5.30
N GLY A 42 -12.68 1.29 4.77
CA GLY A 42 -11.55 2.12 5.18
C GLY A 42 -10.22 1.53 4.69
N GLY A 43 -9.13 2.25 4.90
CA GLY A 43 -7.78 1.80 4.60
C GLY A 43 -7.47 0.43 5.21
N HIS A 44 -6.88 -0.46 4.42
CA HIS A 44 -6.38 -1.75 4.87
C HIS A 44 -5.20 -2.22 4.00
N ILE A 45 -4.44 -3.16 4.53
CA ILE A 45 -3.32 -3.83 3.86
C ILE A 45 -3.62 -5.31 3.66
N HIS A 46 -3.23 -5.83 2.50
CA HIS A 46 -3.17 -7.25 2.16
C HIS A 46 -1.71 -7.71 2.22
N PRO A 47 -1.23 -8.20 3.37
CA PRO A 47 0.18 -8.54 3.56
C PRO A 47 0.56 -9.90 2.96
N GLU A 48 -0.42 -10.74 2.63
CA GLU A 48 -0.20 -12.08 2.11
C GLU A 48 -0.67 -12.18 0.64
N PRO A 49 0.24 -12.17 -0.35
CA PRO A 49 -0.12 -12.23 -1.77
C PRO A 49 -0.87 -13.51 -2.18
N LYS A 50 -0.69 -14.60 -1.43
CA LYS A 50 -1.38 -15.87 -1.69
C LYS A 50 -2.78 -15.90 -1.07
N GLU A 51 -3.07 -15.00 -0.14
CA GLU A 51 -4.27 -14.99 0.67
C GLU A 51 -4.84 -13.57 0.80
N HIS A 52 -5.23 -12.98 -0.35
CA HIS A 52 -5.81 -11.63 -0.40
C HIS A 52 -7.06 -11.42 0.49
N LYS A 53 -7.70 -12.48 0.99
CA LYS A 53 -8.81 -12.36 1.95
C LYS A 53 -8.35 -11.94 3.35
N LYS A 54 -7.07 -12.12 3.68
CA LYS A 54 -6.48 -11.63 4.92
C LYS A 54 -6.12 -10.16 4.74
N GLU A 55 -6.99 -9.31 5.25
CA GLU A 55 -6.80 -7.86 5.31
C GLU A 55 -6.59 -7.43 6.76
N ILE A 56 -5.71 -6.46 6.96
CA ILE A 56 -5.47 -5.83 8.26
C ILE A 56 -5.85 -4.36 8.11
N LYS A 57 -6.73 -3.87 8.99
CA LYS A 57 -7.08 -2.45 9.03
C LYS A 57 -5.85 -1.62 9.41
N ILE A 58 -5.69 -0.48 8.75
CA ILE A 58 -4.63 0.48 9.02
C ILE A 58 -5.24 1.78 9.56
N LYS A 59 -4.44 2.59 10.23
CA LYS A 59 -4.84 3.85 10.88
C LYS A 59 -5.17 4.95 9.89
N HIS A 60 -4.38 5.06 8.83
CA HIS A 60 -4.48 6.13 7.86
C HIS A 60 -5.47 5.73 6.74
N ASP A 61 -6.46 6.57 6.48
CA ASP A 61 -7.48 6.29 5.45
C ASP A 61 -7.16 6.96 4.10
N THR A 62 -6.13 7.82 4.05
CA THR A 62 -5.77 8.54 2.84
C THR A 62 -4.60 7.87 2.11
N GLN A 63 -4.64 7.89 0.77
CA GLN A 63 -3.56 7.34 -0.05
C GLN A 63 -2.20 7.97 0.24
N ASN A 64 -2.18 9.30 0.43
CA ASN A 64 -0.95 10.05 0.61
C ASN A 64 -0.27 9.76 1.95
N GLU A 65 -1.02 9.66 3.04
CA GLU A 65 -0.46 9.28 4.34
C GLU A 65 0.14 7.88 4.30
N ASN A 66 -0.60 6.91 3.75
CA ASN A 66 -0.12 5.54 3.59
C ASN A 66 1.11 5.45 2.67
N LEU A 67 1.14 6.25 1.59
CA LEU A 67 2.29 6.33 0.70
C LEU A 67 3.52 6.90 1.41
N ASN A 68 3.35 7.91 2.25
CA ASN A 68 4.46 8.51 3.01
C ASN A 68 5.05 7.51 4.00
N VAL A 69 4.21 6.77 4.74
CA VAL A 69 4.67 5.68 5.63
C VAL A 69 5.46 4.65 4.83
N LEU A 70 4.90 4.16 3.71
CA LEU A 70 5.55 3.17 2.86
C LEU A 70 6.90 3.65 2.29
N ILE A 71 7.00 4.90 1.85
CA ILE A 71 8.25 5.47 1.32
C ILE A 71 9.31 5.54 2.41
N ASN A 72 8.95 5.99 3.62
CA ASN A 72 9.88 6.08 4.73
C ASN A 72 10.37 4.68 5.14
N HIS A 73 9.45 3.73 5.27
CA HIS A 73 9.76 2.34 5.56
C HIS A 73 10.81 1.74 4.60
N ILE A 74 10.59 1.88 3.29
CA ILE A 74 11.50 1.34 2.28
C ILE A 74 12.86 2.04 2.34
N LYS A 75 12.88 3.36 2.56
CA LYS A 75 14.11 4.15 2.71
C LYS A 75 14.96 3.71 3.88
N GLU A 76 14.34 3.45 5.03
CA GLU A 76 15.03 3.09 6.26
C GLU A 76 15.55 1.65 6.24
N ASN A 77 14.79 0.72 5.68
CA ASN A 77 15.08 -0.71 5.82
C ASN A 77 15.79 -1.34 4.61
N ASN A 78 15.92 -0.63 3.47
CA ASN A 78 16.41 -1.15 2.17
C ASN A 78 15.65 -2.36 1.60
N GLU A 79 14.77 -2.98 2.38
CA GLU A 79 13.87 -4.07 2.05
C GLU A 79 12.47 -3.78 2.64
N LEU A 80 11.45 -4.47 2.12
CA LEU A 80 10.08 -4.35 2.61
C LEU A 80 9.84 -5.33 3.77
N MET A 81 10.01 -4.85 4.99
CA MET A 81 9.81 -5.64 6.21
C MET A 81 8.33 -5.62 6.61
N ILE A 82 7.53 -6.54 6.04
CA ILE A 82 6.05 -6.54 6.16
C ILE A 82 5.54 -6.40 7.59
N LYS A 83 6.17 -7.08 8.55
CA LYS A 83 5.73 -7.00 9.97
C LYS A 83 5.90 -5.60 10.54
N GLU A 84 7.01 -4.94 10.23
CA GLU A 84 7.30 -3.58 10.68
C GLU A 84 6.38 -2.58 9.97
N LEU A 85 6.21 -2.71 8.66
CA LEU A 85 5.27 -1.89 7.89
C LEU A 85 3.85 -1.95 8.46
N ILE A 86 3.37 -3.13 8.87
CA ILE A 86 2.04 -3.27 9.49
C ILE A 86 1.95 -2.47 10.80
N GLU A 87 3.00 -2.48 11.62
CA GLU A 87 3.02 -1.74 12.88
C GLU A 87 3.11 -0.23 12.66
N GLU A 88 3.86 0.23 11.66
CA GLU A 88 3.94 1.64 11.26
C GLU A 88 2.62 2.18 10.70
N LEU A 89 1.81 1.30 10.09
CA LEU A 89 0.50 1.63 9.53
C LEU A 89 -0.62 1.64 10.58
N LYS A 90 -0.38 1.22 11.83
CA LYS A 90 -1.37 1.21 12.94
C LYS A 90 -1.36 2.47 13.81
#